data_AF-A0A8J3EW71-F1
#
_entry.id   AF-A0A8J3EW71-F1
#
_cell.length_a   1.000
_cell.length_b   1.000
_cell.length_c   1.000
_cell.angle_alpha   90.00
_cell.angle_beta   90.00
_cell.angle_gamma   90.00
#
_symmetry.space_group_name_H-M   'P 1'
#
loop_
_entity.id
_entity.type
_entity.pdbx_description
1 polymer ?
#
loop_
_entity_poly.entity_id
_entity_poly.type
_entity_poly.pdbx_seq_one_letter_code
_entity_poly.pdbx_strand_id
1 'polypeptide(L)'
;MRRADSAAGRDAAGDAMEGLAGLIAGVGYASGLNLYAVVALLGLFGRYGGADVPAVFVRTDVLVLAGLLFLVEFVVDKIPYLDDLWDLVHTAIRPLGAVGVAWLLTGDAGAWEQAGSSLAAGGLATVSHAIKATTRVAVNASPEPISNSIVSLTEDGLVAAVVWLAVTNPVAAIVAVVVLLVAGAVLVAFVWRAARRSWRQWRRRRRRPDGDVVTRTAANGDRRRPGA
;
A
#
# COMPACT_ATOMS: atom_id res chain seq x y z
N MET A 1 -30.93 -22.71 31.38
CA MET A 1 -31.44 -21.97 30.21
C MET A 1 -30.79 -20.59 30.08
N ARG A 2 -31.14 -19.59 30.91
CA ARG A 2 -30.60 -18.19 30.83
C ARG A 2 -29.07 -18.00 30.68
N ARG A 3 -28.23 -18.89 31.25
CA ARG A 3 -26.76 -18.82 31.14
C ARG A 3 -26.20 -19.37 29.81
N ALA A 4 -26.88 -20.32 29.18
CA ALA A 4 -26.48 -20.87 27.89
C ALA A 4 -26.83 -19.89 26.76
N ASP A 5 -28.03 -19.29 26.83
CA ASP A 5 -28.50 -18.29 25.86
C ASP A 5 -27.63 -17.02 25.85
N SER A 6 -27.06 -16.66 27.01
CA SER A 6 -26.15 -15.50 27.15
C SER A 6 -24.70 -15.80 26.76
N ALA A 7 -24.27 -17.06 26.76
CA ALA A 7 -22.97 -17.44 26.20
C ALA A 7 -23.04 -17.44 24.67
N ALA A 8 -24.04 -18.11 24.10
CA ALA A 8 -24.27 -18.15 22.65
C ALA A 8 -24.44 -16.75 22.03
N GLY A 9 -25.13 -15.83 22.73
CA GLY A 9 -25.27 -14.44 22.28
C GLY A 9 -23.98 -13.62 22.31
N ARG A 10 -23.02 -13.94 23.20
CA ARG A 10 -21.69 -13.29 23.22
C ARG A 10 -20.80 -13.81 22.12
N ASP A 11 -20.85 -15.11 21.86
CA ASP A 11 -20.02 -15.76 20.84
C ASP A 11 -20.44 -15.25 19.44
N ALA A 12 -21.75 -15.19 19.16
CA ALA A 12 -22.26 -14.65 17.90
C ALA A 12 -21.94 -13.16 17.67
N ALA A 13 -21.96 -12.34 18.74
CA ALA A 13 -21.56 -10.95 18.65
C ALA A 13 -20.04 -10.78 18.42
N GLY A 14 -19.24 -11.68 19.02
CA GLY A 14 -17.81 -11.76 18.76
C GLY A 14 -17.50 -12.10 17.31
N ASP A 15 -18.14 -13.15 16.78
CA ASP A 15 -17.96 -13.59 15.40
C ASP A 15 -18.35 -12.50 14.38
N ALA A 16 -19.44 -11.76 14.64
CA ALA A 16 -19.86 -10.65 13.80
C ALA A 16 -18.86 -9.48 13.82
N MET A 17 -18.33 -9.14 15.00
CA MET A 17 -17.34 -8.08 15.17
C MET A 17 -16.01 -8.45 14.48
N GLU A 18 -15.57 -9.70 14.62
CA GLU A 18 -14.37 -10.22 13.93
C GLU A 18 -14.57 -10.24 12.41
N GLY A 19 -15.77 -10.63 11.97
CA GLY A 19 -16.17 -10.60 10.56
C GLY A 19 -16.05 -9.21 9.96
N LEU A 20 -16.62 -8.21 10.63
CA LEU A 20 -16.55 -6.83 10.19
C LEU A 20 -15.13 -6.28 10.24
N ALA A 21 -14.39 -6.53 11.32
CA ALA A 21 -13.01 -6.07 11.46
C ALA A 21 -12.10 -6.61 10.34
N GLY A 22 -12.25 -7.89 9.99
CA GLY A 22 -11.49 -8.49 8.89
C GLY A 22 -11.89 -7.96 7.52
N LEU A 23 -13.18 -7.73 7.29
CA LEU A 23 -13.67 -7.09 6.08
C LEU A 23 -13.06 -5.69 5.92
N ILE A 24 -13.18 -4.83 6.93
CA ILE A 24 -12.68 -3.45 6.94
C ILE A 24 -11.15 -3.40 6.81
N ALA A 25 -10.43 -4.28 7.51
CA ALA A 25 -8.98 -4.36 7.41
C ALA A 25 -8.54 -4.73 5.99
N GLY A 26 -9.17 -5.75 5.41
CA GLY A 26 -8.86 -6.24 4.07
C GLY A 26 -9.15 -5.21 2.98
N VAL A 27 -10.38 -4.67 2.94
CA VAL A 27 -10.77 -3.67 1.93
C VAL A 27 -10.02 -2.36 2.11
N GLY A 28 -9.73 -1.95 3.35
CA GLY A 28 -8.94 -0.77 3.66
C GLY A 28 -7.51 -0.90 3.14
N TYR A 29 -6.82 -1.98 3.49
CA TYR A 29 -5.46 -2.24 2.99
C TYR A 29 -5.42 -2.35 1.46
N ALA A 30 -6.33 -3.13 0.87
CA ALA A 30 -6.38 -3.34 -0.57
C ALA A 30 -6.70 -2.05 -1.36
N SER A 31 -7.53 -1.14 -0.79
CA SER A 31 -7.89 0.12 -1.45
C SER A 31 -6.69 1.05 -1.65
N GLY A 32 -5.68 0.97 -0.78
CA GLY A 32 -4.44 1.72 -0.97
C GLY A 32 -3.55 1.19 -2.10
N LEU A 33 -3.77 -0.06 -2.54
CA LEU A 33 -3.08 -0.67 -3.69
C LEU A 33 -3.85 -0.54 -4.99
N ASN A 34 -5.18 -0.72 -4.97
CA ASN A 34 -6.07 -0.50 -6.11
C ASN A 34 -7.53 -0.36 -5.64
N LEU A 35 -7.99 0.89 -5.46
CA LEU A 35 -9.36 1.19 -5.00
C LEU A 35 -10.42 0.67 -5.97
N TYR A 36 -10.17 0.78 -7.27
CA TYR A 36 -11.14 0.42 -8.31
C TYR A 36 -11.35 -1.07 -8.38
N ALA A 37 -10.27 -1.85 -8.24
CA ALA A 37 -10.35 -3.30 -8.07
C ALA A 37 -11.17 -3.69 -6.83
N VAL A 38 -10.97 -3.02 -5.68
CA VAL A 38 -11.76 -3.29 -4.47
C VAL A 38 -13.24 -3.10 -4.71
N VAL A 39 -13.64 -1.96 -5.29
CA VAL A 39 -15.06 -1.68 -5.60
C VAL A 39 -15.63 -2.70 -6.59
N ALA A 40 -14.88 -3.02 -7.65
CA ALA A 40 -15.30 -4.01 -8.64
C ALA A 40 -15.45 -5.41 -8.01
N LEU A 41 -14.48 -5.85 -7.22
CA LEU A 41 -14.49 -7.17 -6.58
C LEU A 41 -15.62 -7.29 -5.54
N LEU A 42 -15.82 -6.30 -4.68
CA LEU A 42 -16.94 -6.28 -3.74
C LEU A 42 -18.28 -6.37 -4.49
N GLY A 43 -18.44 -5.60 -5.57
CA GLY A 43 -19.64 -5.66 -6.39
C GLY A 43 -19.83 -7.00 -7.10
N LEU A 44 -18.75 -7.64 -7.59
CA LEU A 44 -18.81 -8.97 -8.20
C LEU A 44 -19.14 -10.05 -7.17
N PHE A 45 -18.56 -10.00 -5.97
CA PHE A 45 -18.89 -10.91 -4.88
C PHE A 45 -20.33 -10.73 -4.41
N GLY A 46 -20.83 -9.49 -4.35
CA GLY A 46 -22.25 -9.23 -4.06
C GLY A 46 -23.18 -9.76 -5.15
N ARG A 47 -22.84 -9.53 -6.41
CA ARG A 47 -23.71 -9.85 -7.54
C ARG A 47 -23.73 -11.34 -7.89
N TYR A 48 -22.61 -12.03 -7.74
CA TYR A 48 -22.44 -13.42 -8.20
C TYR A 48 -21.98 -14.39 -7.09
N GLY A 49 -21.36 -13.89 -6.03
CA GLY A 49 -20.80 -14.69 -4.94
C GLY A 49 -21.68 -14.81 -3.70
N GLY A 50 -22.81 -14.09 -3.65
CA GLY A 50 -23.72 -14.10 -2.50
C GLY A 50 -23.19 -13.35 -1.26
N ALA A 51 -22.15 -12.51 -1.42
CA ALA A 51 -21.65 -11.69 -0.33
C ALA A 51 -22.67 -10.60 0.04
N ASP A 52 -22.86 -10.38 1.35
CA ASP A 52 -23.70 -9.29 1.83
C ASP A 52 -22.93 -7.97 1.72
N VAL A 53 -23.23 -7.22 0.67
CA VAL A 53 -22.62 -5.92 0.39
C VAL A 53 -23.71 -4.89 0.06
N PRO A 54 -23.48 -3.60 0.35
CA PRO A 54 -24.41 -2.54 0.01
C PRO A 54 -24.83 -2.55 -1.46
N ALA A 55 -26.12 -2.32 -1.71
CA ALA A 55 -26.73 -2.39 -3.04
C ALA A 55 -26.06 -1.49 -4.09
N VAL A 56 -25.38 -0.43 -3.67
CA VAL A 56 -24.63 0.46 -4.57
C VAL A 56 -23.49 -0.27 -5.29
N PHE A 57 -22.82 -1.24 -4.65
CA PHE A 57 -21.68 -1.95 -5.25
C PHE A 57 -22.09 -2.89 -6.38
N VAL A 58 -23.31 -3.45 -6.34
CA VAL A 58 -23.79 -4.40 -7.36
C VAL A 58 -24.43 -3.71 -8.57
N ARG A 59 -24.61 -2.38 -8.53
CA ARG A 59 -25.15 -1.60 -9.63
C ARG A 59 -24.27 -1.74 -10.87
N THR A 60 -24.90 -1.99 -12.02
CA THR A 60 -24.19 -2.23 -13.29
C THR A 60 -23.33 -1.05 -13.71
N ASP A 61 -23.80 0.19 -13.54
CA ASP A 61 -23.05 1.39 -13.87
C ASP A 61 -21.82 1.58 -12.97
N VAL A 62 -21.95 1.28 -11.67
CA VAL A 62 -20.82 1.32 -10.72
C VAL A 62 -19.78 0.25 -11.06
N LEU A 63 -20.22 -0.99 -11.34
CA LEU A 63 -19.34 -2.09 -11.74
C LEU A 63 -18.59 -1.80 -13.05
N VAL A 64 -19.28 -1.26 -14.05
CA VAL A 64 -18.67 -0.87 -15.33
C VAL A 64 -17.64 0.24 -15.10
N LEU A 65 -17.98 1.28 -14.34
CA LEU A 65 -17.05 2.37 -14.06
C LEU A 65 -15.83 1.90 -13.25
N ALA A 66 -16.04 1.11 -12.20
CA ALA A 66 -14.95 0.55 -11.39
C ALA A 66 -14.07 -0.39 -12.22
N GLY A 67 -14.66 -1.24 -13.07
CA GLY A 67 -13.92 -2.10 -13.99
C GLY A 67 -13.11 -1.31 -15.02
N LEU A 68 -13.67 -0.24 -15.60
CA LEU A 68 -12.95 0.62 -16.53
C LEU A 68 -11.79 1.36 -15.87
N LEU A 69 -12.00 1.92 -14.67
CA LEU A 69 -10.93 2.60 -13.93
C LEU A 69 -9.85 1.62 -13.47
N PHE A 70 -10.22 0.40 -13.10
CA PHE A 70 -9.27 -0.69 -12.86
C PHE A 70 -8.43 -0.99 -14.10
N LEU A 71 -9.05 -1.11 -15.28
CA LEU A 71 -8.32 -1.35 -16.54
C LEU A 71 -7.40 -0.19 -16.91
N VAL A 72 -7.84 1.05 -16.67
CA VAL A 72 -6.99 2.23 -16.86
C VAL A 72 -5.77 2.16 -15.96
N GLU A 73 -5.98 1.92 -14.65
CA GLU A 73 -4.89 1.76 -13.69
C GLU A 73 -3.93 0.64 -14.09
N PHE A 74 -4.46 -0.52 -14.48
CA PHE A 74 -3.69 -1.66 -14.95
C PHE A 74 -2.79 -1.31 -16.14
N VAL A 75 -3.26 -0.50 -17.08
CA VAL A 75 -2.46 -0.05 -18.23
C VAL A 75 -1.45 1.01 -17.81
N VAL A 76 -1.88 1.98 -16.99
CA VAL A 76 -1.05 3.08 -16.49
C VAL A 76 0.17 2.55 -15.72
N ASP A 77 -0.01 1.54 -14.89
CA ASP A 77 1.04 0.90 -14.09
C ASP A 77 2.20 0.32 -14.94
N LYS A 78 2.00 0.13 -16.25
CA LYS A 78 2.99 -0.41 -17.20
C LYS A 78 3.75 0.67 -17.95
N ILE A 79 3.32 1.92 -17.88
CA ILE A 79 3.93 3.05 -18.59
C ILE A 79 4.76 3.85 -17.59
N PRO A 80 6.10 3.89 -17.73
CA PRO A 80 6.96 4.66 -16.83
C PRO A 80 6.54 6.14 -16.76
N TYR A 81 6.68 6.74 -15.57
CA TYR A 81 6.30 8.11 -15.24
C TYR A 81 4.79 8.38 -15.18
N LEU A 82 3.99 7.69 -16.00
CA LEU A 82 2.54 7.76 -15.92
C LEU A 82 2.05 7.07 -14.64
N ASP A 83 2.69 5.97 -14.25
CA ASP A 83 2.49 5.29 -12.98
C ASP A 83 2.75 6.22 -11.78
N ASP A 84 3.89 6.93 -11.78
CA ASP A 84 4.22 7.89 -10.72
C ASP A 84 3.20 9.03 -10.60
N LEU A 85 2.76 9.58 -11.74
CA LEU A 85 1.75 10.66 -11.76
C LEU A 85 0.39 10.15 -11.26
N TRP A 86 0.01 8.94 -11.66
CA TRP A 86 -1.22 8.30 -11.21
C TRP A 86 -1.17 8.05 -9.71
N ASP A 87 -0.09 7.49 -9.19
CA ASP A 87 0.10 7.26 -7.76
C ASP A 87 0.09 8.58 -6.95
N LEU A 88 0.67 9.67 -7.49
CA LEU A 88 0.62 10.98 -6.84
C LEU A 88 -0.82 11.47 -6.64
N VAL A 89 -1.66 11.40 -7.67
CA VAL A 89 -3.08 11.77 -7.58
C VAL A 89 -3.80 10.84 -6.58
N HIS A 90 -3.46 9.56 -6.60
CA HIS A 90 -4.10 8.53 -5.78
C HIS A 90 -3.66 8.51 -4.31
N THR A 91 -2.61 9.26 -3.96
CA THR A 91 -2.25 9.52 -2.57
C THR A 91 -3.40 10.16 -1.79
N ALA A 92 -4.27 10.93 -2.43
CA ALA A 92 -5.49 11.47 -1.83
C ALA A 92 -6.74 10.62 -2.13
N ILE A 93 -6.91 10.17 -3.38
CA ILE A 93 -8.13 9.47 -3.81
C ILE A 93 -8.30 8.15 -3.08
N ARG A 94 -7.24 7.36 -2.89
CA ARG A 94 -7.36 6.01 -2.31
C ARG A 94 -7.73 6.01 -0.83
N PRO A 95 -7.09 6.82 0.05
CA PRO A 95 -7.53 6.92 1.44
C PRO A 95 -8.97 7.40 1.57
N LEU A 96 -9.38 8.40 0.79
CA LEU A 96 -10.75 8.92 0.80
C LEU A 96 -11.76 7.91 0.25
N GLY A 97 -11.37 7.18 -0.80
CA GLY A 97 -12.17 6.08 -1.34
C GLY A 97 -12.35 4.94 -0.34
N ALA A 98 -11.29 4.56 0.37
CA ALA A 98 -11.35 3.55 1.42
C ALA A 98 -12.26 3.96 2.58
N VAL A 99 -12.21 5.23 3.00
CA VAL A 99 -13.16 5.84 3.93
C VAL A 99 -14.60 5.66 3.43
N GLY A 100 -14.87 6.01 2.16
CA GLY A 100 -16.19 5.87 1.57
C GLY A 100 -16.68 4.42 1.45
N VAL A 101 -15.79 3.49 1.08
CA VAL A 101 -16.11 2.06 1.01
C VAL A 101 -16.48 1.51 2.39
N ALA A 102 -15.66 1.79 3.41
CA ALA A 102 -15.93 1.37 4.78
C ALA A 102 -17.21 2.00 5.34
N TRP A 103 -17.45 3.29 5.06
CA TRP A 103 -18.69 3.98 5.44
C TRP A 103 -19.92 3.26 4.90
N LEU A 104 -19.91 2.90 3.60
CA LEU A 104 -21.00 2.19 2.96
C LEU A 104 -21.20 0.78 3.56
N LEU A 105 -20.11 0.05 3.78
CA LEU A 105 -20.16 -1.30 4.37
C LEU A 105 -20.68 -1.30 5.81
N THR A 106 -20.51 -0.18 6.54
CA THR A 106 -20.95 -0.02 7.93
C THR A 106 -22.18 0.88 8.05
N GLY A 107 -23.01 0.94 6.99
CA GLY A 107 -24.18 1.81 6.89
C GLY A 107 -25.17 1.71 8.06
N ASP A 108 -25.34 0.50 8.61
CA ASP A 108 -26.28 0.21 9.70
C ASP A 108 -25.61 0.22 11.10
N ALA A 109 -24.31 0.49 11.17
CA ALA A 109 -23.56 0.54 12.42
C ALA A 109 -23.81 1.84 13.20
N GLY A 110 -23.45 1.84 14.49
CA GLY A 110 -23.49 3.06 15.30
C GLY A 110 -22.49 4.11 14.79
N ALA A 111 -22.79 5.40 15.00
CA ALA A 111 -21.97 6.51 14.47
C ALA A 111 -20.47 6.40 14.78
N TRP A 112 -20.10 5.97 15.99
CA TRP A 112 -18.69 5.80 16.38
C TRP A 112 -18.02 4.60 15.72
N GLU A 113 -18.76 3.52 15.48
CA GLU A 113 -18.26 2.33 14.81
C GLU A 113 -18.07 2.58 13.32
N GLN A 114 -19.05 3.24 12.68
CA GLN A 114 -18.94 3.67 11.29
C GLN A 114 -17.78 4.66 11.09
N ALA A 115 -17.62 5.65 11.97
CA ALA A 115 -16.50 6.57 11.93
C ALA A 115 -15.15 5.86 12.18
N GLY A 116 -15.09 4.97 13.17
CA GLY A 116 -13.89 4.20 13.49
C GLY A 116 -13.44 3.30 12.34
N SER A 117 -14.38 2.55 11.75
CA SER A 117 -14.13 1.69 10.58
C SER A 117 -13.67 2.49 9.37
N SER A 118 -14.30 3.65 9.12
CA SER A 118 -13.92 4.53 8.02
C SER A 118 -12.51 5.09 8.18
N LEU A 119 -12.16 5.57 9.37
CA LEU A 119 -10.81 6.05 9.68
C LEU A 119 -9.78 4.93 9.62
N ALA A 120 -10.10 3.74 10.12
CA ALA A 120 -9.24 2.57 10.05
C ALA A 120 -8.95 2.18 8.59
N ALA A 121 -9.98 2.10 7.75
CA ALA A 121 -9.82 1.79 6.33
C ALA A 121 -8.99 2.84 5.59
N GLY A 122 -9.26 4.13 5.79
CA GLY A 122 -8.48 5.22 5.20
C GLY A 122 -7.02 5.22 5.65
N GLY A 123 -6.77 4.96 6.93
CA GLY A 123 -5.43 4.81 7.50
C GLY A 123 -4.67 3.63 6.91
N LEU A 124 -5.31 2.46 6.82
CA LEU A 124 -4.72 1.27 6.20
C LEU A 124 -4.40 1.50 4.72
N ALA A 125 -5.30 2.14 3.97
CA ALA A 125 -5.07 2.52 2.57
C ALA A 125 -3.88 3.48 2.43
N THR A 126 -3.74 4.44 3.33
CA THR A 126 -2.59 5.37 3.35
C THR A 126 -1.29 4.61 3.56
N VAL A 127 -1.28 3.66 4.51
CA VAL A 127 -0.08 2.87 4.82
C VAL A 127 0.29 1.93 3.66
N SER A 128 -0.67 1.21 3.09
CA SER A 128 -0.40 0.31 1.96
C SER A 128 0.03 1.07 0.70
N HIS A 129 -0.55 2.24 0.45
CA HIS A 129 -0.11 3.11 -0.64
C HIS A 129 1.33 3.62 -0.44
N ALA A 130 1.70 3.99 0.80
CA ALA A 130 3.08 4.37 1.11
C ALA A 130 4.08 3.20 0.94
N ILE A 131 3.65 1.97 1.25
CA ILE A 131 4.43 0.74 0.98
C ILE A 131 4.60 0.53 -0.53
N LYS A 132 3.53 0.69 -1.33
CA LYS A 132 3.60 0.66 -2.81
C LYS A 132 4.61 1.68 -3.34
N ALA A 133 4.47 2.95 -2.95
CA ALA A 133 5.39 4.02 -3.36
C ALA A 133 6.85 3.70 -2.99
N THR A 134 7.09 3.11 -1.82
CA THR A 134 8.44 2.70 -1.40
C THR A 134 8.98 1.52 -2.22
N THR A 135 8.10 0.58 -2.60
CA THR A 135 8.44 -0.53 -3.50
C THR A 135 8.84 0.00 -4.88
N ARG A 136 8.08 0.98 -5.41
CA ARG A 136 8.41 1.66 -6.67
C ARG A 136 9.77 2.34 -6.60
N VAL A 137 10.11 3.04 -5.52
CA VAL A 137 11.46 3.61 -5.32
C VAL A 137 12.56 2.53 -5.34
N ALA A 138 12.31 1.37 -4.74
CA ALA A 138 13.28 0.28 -4.72
C ALA A 138 13.46 -0.36 -6.11
N VAL A 139 12.39 -0.53 -6.87
CA VAL A 139 12.39 -1.16 -8.20
C VAL A 139 12.87 -0.21 -9.29
N ASN A 140 12.45 1.06 -9.26
CA ASN A 140 12.83 2.10 -10.23
C ASN A 140 14.30 2.53 -10.10
N ALA A 141 15.07 1.98 -9.15
CA ALA A 141 16.52 2.15 -9.09
C ALA A 141 17.24 1.61 -10.36
N SER A 142 16.61 0.71 -11.12
CA SER A 142 16.97 0.33 -12.48
C SER A 142 15.69 0.08 -13.29
N PRO A 143 15.23 1.04 -14.12
CA PRO A 143 13.93 0.95 -14.78
C PRO A 143 13.94 -0.12 -15.87
N GLU A 144 13.47 -1.32 -15.53
CA GLU A 144 13.21 -2.41 -16.46
C GLU A 144 11.69 -2.62 -16.57
N PRO A 145 11.07 -2.46 -17.76
CA PRO A 145 9.62 -2.57 -17.95
C PRO A 145 9.01 -3.88 -17.41
N ILE A 146 9.81 -4.95 -17.42
CA ILE A 146 9.43 -6.26 -16.90
C ILE A 146 9.23 -6.20 -15.38
N SER A 147 10.11 -5.52 -14.64
CA SER A 147 10.03 -5.40 -13.19
C SER A 147 8.77 -4.64 -12.75
N ASN A 148 8.44 -3.52 -13.41
CA ASN A 148 7.22 -2.76 -13.11
C ASN A 148 5.95 -3.55 -13.41
N SER A 149 5.97 -4.33 -14.49
CA SER A 149 4.86 -5.22 -14.86
C SER A 149 4.68 -6.34 -13.84
N ILE A 150 5.76 -6.98 -13.37
CA ILE A 150 5.68 -8.04 -12.36
C ILE A 150 5.18 -7.49 -11.03
N VAL A 151 5.69 -6.32 -10.60
CA VAL A 151 5.25 -5.71 -9.35
C VAL A 151 3.78 -5.32 -9.41
N SER A 152 3.34 -4.62 -10.45
CA SER A 152 1.91 -4.24 -10.61
C SER A 152 0.98 -5.46 -10.68
N LEU A 153 1.34 -6.50 -11.45
CA LEU A 153 0.56 -7.75 -11.48
C LEU A 153 0.49 -8.44 -10.11
N THR A 154 1.59 -8.38 -9.34
CA THR A 154 1.63 -8.92 -7.99
C THR A 154 0.72 -8.11 -7.05
N GLU A 155 0.72 -6.79 -7.18
CA GLU A 155 -0.15 -5.88 -6.41
C GLU A 155 -1.63 -6.16 -6.71
N ASP A 156 -2.02 -6.29 -7.98
CA ASP A 156 -3.40 -6.60 -8.38
C ASP A 156 -3.85 -7.99 -7.89
N GLY A 157 -2.97 -9.00 -8.02
CA GLY A 157 -3.22 -10.35 -7.49
C GLY A 157 -3.39 -10.34 -5.98
N LEU A 158 -2.60 -9.52 -5.28
CA LEU A 158 -2.69 -9.35 -3.84
C LEU A 158 -3.99 -8.65 -3.43
N VAL A 159 -4.44 -7.63 -4.17
CA VAL A 159 -5.74 -7.00 -3.95
C VAL A 159 -6.86 -8.03 -4.09
N ALA A 160 -6.85 -8.82 -5.17
CA ALA A 160 -7.84 -9.87 -5.38
C ALA A 160 -7.84 -10.90 -4.24
N ALA A 161 -6.67 -11.37 -3.83
CA ALA A 161 -6.53 -12.34 -2.75
C ALA A 161 -7.01 -11.79 -1.39
N VAL A 162 -6.61 -10.56 -1.04
CA VAL A 162 -6.98 -9.93 0.24
C VAL A 162 -8.48 -9.65 0.29
N VAL A 163 -9.09 -9.14 -0.79
CA VAL A 163 -10.54 -8.90 -0.82
C VAL A 163 -11.32 -10.22 -0.77
N TRP A 164 -10.85 -11.24 -1.49
CA TRP A 164 -11.46 -12.57 -1.43
C TRP A 164 -11.42 -13.16 -0.01
N LEU A 165 -10.28 -13.06 0.69
CA LEU A 165 -10.16 -13.45 2.09
C LEU A 165 -11.07 -12.59 2.98
N ALA A 166 -11.13 -11.28 2.76
CA ALA A 166 -11.95 -10.36 3.55
C ALA A 166 -13.44 -10.73 3.52
N VAL A 167 -13.91 -11.23 2.38
CA VAL A 167 -15.30 -11.67 2.19
C VAL A 167 -15.54 -13.10 2.70
N THR A 168 -14.59 -14.02 2.52
CA THR A 168 -14.81 -15.46 2.76
C THR A 168 -14.25 -15.98 4.08
N ASN A 169 -13.17 -15.38 4.59
CA ASN A 169 -12.51 -15.74 5.83
C ASN A 169 -11.89 -14.49 6.48
N PRO A 170 -12.70 -13.68 7.19
CA PRO A 170 -12.27 -12.39 7.73
C PRO A 170 -11.07 -12.49 8.67
N VAL A 171 -10.97 -13.55 9.47
CA VAL A 171 -9.81 -13.78 10.35
C VAL A 171 -8.53 -13.97 9.54
N ALA A 172 -8.58 -14.77 8.47
CA ALA A 172 -7.44 -14.93 7.56
C ALA A 172 -7.08 -13.61 6.87
N ALA A 173 -8.05 -12.74 6.57
CA ALA A 173 -7.80 -11.42 6.03
C ALA A 173 -7.04 -10.52 7.02
N ILE A 174 -7.41 -10.53 8.30
CA ILE A 174 -6.66 -9.80 9.35
C ILE A 174 -5.22 -10.28 9.39
N VAL A 175 -5.00 -11.60 9.44
CA VAL A 175 -3.65 -12.18 9.46
C VAL A 175 -2.86 -11.76 8.23
N ALA A 176 -3.45 -11.86 7.04
CA ALA A 176 -2.82 -11.43 5.80
C ALA A 176 -2.43 -9.96 5.84
N VAL A 177 -3.34 -9.07 6.23
CA VAL A 177 -3.07 -7.61 6.34
C VAL A 177 -1.94 -7.35 7.34
N VAL A 178 -1.93 -7.98 8.51
CA VAL A 178 -0.85 -7.83 9.50
C VAL A 178 0.49 -8.27 8.92
N VAL A 179 0.54 -9.43 8.26
CA VAL A 179 1.77 -9.94 7.61
C VAL A 179 2.26 -8.95 6.56
N LEU A 180 1.36 -8.41 5.73
CA LEU A 180 1.70 -7.46 4.68
C LEU A 180 2.17 -6.11 5.24
N LEU A 181 1.58 -5.63 6.32
CA LEU A 181 2.02 -4.42 7.02
C LEU A 181 3.41 -4.61 7.63
N VAL A 182 3.68 -5.76 8.26
CA VAL A 182 5.01 -6.07 8.81
C VAL A 182 6.04 -6.17 7.69
N ALA A 183 5.75 -6.91 6.62
CA ALA A 183 6.64 -7.03 5.46
C ALA A 183 6.93 -5.66 4.82
N GLY A 184 5.89 -4.85 4.64
CA GLY A 184 6.02 -3.49 4.12
C GLY A 184 6.83 -2.57 5.04
N ALA A 185 6.62 -2.63 6.36
CA ALA A 185 7.40 -1.85 7.32
C ALA A 185 8.89 -2.25 7.30
N VAL A 186 9.19 -3.54 7.16
CA VAL A 186 10.58 -4.04 6.99
C VAL A 186 11.19 -3.51 5.70
N LEU A 187 10.45 -3.56 4.58
CA LEU A 187 10.90 -3.02 3.30
C LEU A 187 11.19 -1.52 3.40
N VAL A 188 10.26 -0.73 3.94
CA VAL A 188 10.42 0.72 4.14
C VAL A 188 11.65 1.02 5.00
N ALA A 189 11.82 0.32 6.12
CA ALA A 189 12.98 0.48 6.98
C ALA A 189 14.30 0.13 6.27
N PHE A 190 14.30 -0.91 5.43
CA PHE A 190 15.45 -1.32 4.62
C PHE A 190 15.83 -0.24 3.60
N VAL A 191 14.88 0.21 2.77
CA VAL A 191 15.10 1.25 1.74
C VAL A 191 15.57 2.55 2.38
N TRP A 192 14.93 2.98 3.47
CA TRP A 192 15.31 4.18 4.22
C TRP A 192 16.72 4.09 4.81
N ARG A 193 17.12 2.93 5.35
CA ARG A 193 18.48 2.71 5.85
C ARG A 193 19.50 2.73 4.72
N ALA A 194 19.21 2.12 3.57
CA ALA A 194 20.08 2.14 2.40
C ALA A 194 20.29 3.58 1.90
N ALA A 195 19.22 4.34 1.71
CA ALA A 195 19.28 5.75 1.30
C ALA A 195 20.12 6.61 2.25
N ARG A 196 19.92 6.47 3.58
CA ARG A 196 20.71 7.21 4.58
C ARG A 196 22.19 6.86 4.57
N ARG A 197 22.56 5.59 4.31
CA ARG A 197 23.97 5.18 4.19
C ARG A 197 24.62 5.82 2.98
N SER A 198 23.97 5.79 1.82
CA SER A 198 24.46 6.40 0.58
C SER A 198 24.64 7.91 0.73
N TRP A 199 23.67 8.60 1.33
CA TRP A 199 23.76 10.03 1.60
C TRP A 199 24.95 10.39 2.51
N ARG A 200 25.19 9.60 3.58
CA ARG A 200 26.34 9.80 4.49
C ARG A 200 27.68 9.61 3.78
N GLN A 201 27.79 8.62 2.88
CA GLN A 201 29.01 8.39 2.11
C GLN A 201 29.26 9.52 1.10
N TRP A 202 28.22 9.99 0.41
CA TRP A 202 28.33 11.12 -0.52
C TRP A 202 28.76 12.42 0.18
N ARG A 203 28.19 12.72 1.36
CA ARG A 203 28.63 13.86 2.19
C ARG A 203 30.08 13.78 2.65
N ARG A 204 30.60 12.57 2.95
CA ARG A 204 32.01 12.38 3.30
C ARG A 204 32.95 12.61 2.11
N ARG A 205 32.53 12.22 0.90
CA ARG A 205 33.30 12.48 -0.33
C ARG A 205 33.38 13.97 -0.67
N ARG A 206 32.29 14.73 -0.50
CA ARG A 206 32.28 16.19 -0.71
C ARG A 206 33.02 17.02 0.35
N ARG A 207 33.41 16.41 1.48
CA ARG A 207 34.17 17.05 2.56
C ARG A 207 35.66 16.73 2.54
N ARG A 208 36.19 16.02 1.55
CA ARG A 208 37.63 16.00 1.28
C ARG A 208 37.95 17.28 0.51
N PRO A 209 38.59 18.30 1.11
CA PRO A 209 39.20 19.36 0.34
C PRO A 209 40.31 18.70 -0.49
N ASP A 210 40.40 19.03 -1.78
CA ASP A 210 41.60 18.79 -2.59
C ASP A 210 42.76 19.63 -2.03
N GLY A 211 43.29 19.24 -0.87
CA GLY A 211 44.42 19.89 -0.20
C GLY A 211 45.77 19.28 -0.53
N ASP A 212 45.81 18.10 -1.17
CA ASP A 212 47.05 17.33 -1.34
C ASP A 212 47.77 17.57 -2.67
N VAL A 213 47.23 18.40 -3.57
CA VAL A 213 47.91 18.74 -4.84
C VAL A 213 48.91 19.90 -4.67
N VAL A 214 48.70 20.78 -3.68
CA VAL A 214 49.59 21.93 -3.47
C VAL A 214 50.79 21.60 -2.58
N THR A 215 50.64 20.70 -1.61
CA THR A 215 51.73 20.32 -0.68
C THR A 215 52.75 19.37 -1.30
N ARG A 216 52.38 18.58 -2.32
CA ARG A 216 53.32 17.66 -3.00
C ARG A 216 54.23 18.35 -4.02
N THR A 217 53.78 19.47 -4.59
CA THR A 217 54.58 20.27 -5.53
C THR A 217 55.60 21.14 -4.80
N ALA A 218 55.25 21.66 -3.62
CA ALA A 218 56.18 22.42 -2.78
C ALA A 218 57.32 21.55 -2.20
N ALA A 219 57.04 20.28 -1.85
CA ALA A 219 58.05 19.37 -1.32
C ALA A 219 59.01 18.77 -2.38
N ASN A 220 58.68 18.88 -3.67
CA ASN A 220 59.50 18.36 -4.77
C ASN A 220 60.33 19.43 -5.49
N GLY A 221 60.06 20.72 -5.24
CA GLY A 221 60.80 21.85 -5.81
C GLY A 221 62.17 22.10 -5.17
N ASP A 222 62.42 21.58 -3.96
CA ASP A 222 63.62 21.92 -3.18
C ASP A 222 64.81 20.94 -3.38
N ARG A 223 64.67 19.95 -4.27
CA ARG A 223 65.74 18.95 -4.53
C ARG A 223 66.56 19.20 -5.79
N ARG A 224 66.44 20.36 -6.43
CA ARG A 224 67.20 20.71 -7.63
C ARG A 224 67.90 22.06 -7.51
N ARG A 225 68.96 22.13 -6.71
CA ARG A 225 70.06 23.08 -6.92
C ARG A 225 71.31 22.32 -7.35
N PRO A 226 71.82 22.54 -8.57
CA PRO A 226 73.15 22.09 -8.99
C PRO A 226 74.21 23.20 -8.84
N GLY A 227 75.42 22.83 -8.44
CA GLY A 227 76.63 23.65 -8.40
C GLY A 227 77.01 24.10 -6.98
N ALA A 228 78.27 24.11 -6.55
CA ALA A 228 79.57 23.90 -7.20
C ALA A 228 80.60 23.57 -6.11
#